data_AF-A0A3S2BUY4-F1
#
_entry.id   AF-A0A3S2BUY4-F1
#
_cell.length_a   1.000
_cell.length_b   1.000
_cell.length_c   1.000
_cell.angle_alpha   90.00
_cell.angle_beta   90.00
_cell.angle_gamma   90.00
#
_symmetry.space_group_name_H-M   'P 1'
#
loop_
_entity.id
_entity.type
_entity.pdbx_description
1 polymer ?
#
loop_
_entity_poly.entity_id
_entity_poly.type
_entity_poly.pdbx_seq_one_letter_code
_entity_poly.pdbx_strand_id
1 'polypeptide(L)'
;DDIVGIDKSGIPTDIGSTAHASDFCYTTSHDFLSCWTTLYSIDFYEKMGHYARIGGLEVARVGDDSRMEEIKRKIASAKAFGTRARLIEPAEIKEKFPLIEEAIVQGGLWDPDAGLVTPRSQTVAGKLVDQAEASGKLKSFANTSARSLVVKDGRISGVVTDRGTIEADYVVVCAGIWGRLIAEMVGEDLPVMPIDHPLTF
;
A
#
# COMPACT_ATOMS: atom_id res chain seq x y z
N ASP A 1 -6.52 24.79 -4.63
CA ASP A 1 -5.22 24.11 -4.83
C ASP A 1 -5.03 23.93 -6.34
N ASP A 2 -3.83 24.15 -6.84
CA ASP A 2 -3.48 24.01 -8.27
C ASP A 2 -2.57 22.78 -8.40
N ILE A 3 -3.19 21.60 -8.48
CA ILE A 3 -2.47 20.32 -8.51
C ILE A 3 -2.52 19.76 -9.93
N VAL A 4 -1.35 19.36 -10.44
CA VAL A 4 -1.24 18.65 -11.71
C VAL A 4 -0.72 17.24 -11.44
N GLY A 5 -1.51 16.23 -11.81
CA GLY A 5 -1.13 14.83 -11.79
C GLY A 5 -0.74 14.36 -13.18
N ILE A 6 0.35 13.62 -13.32
CA ILE A 6 0.74 13.01 -14.59
C ILE A 6 1.03 11.52 -14.37
N ASP A 7 0.66 10.70 -15.34
CA ASP A 7 1.04 9.29 -15.39
C ASP A 7 1.59 8.94 -16.76
N LYS A 8 2.58 8.04 -16.81
CA LYS A 8 3.17 7.55 -18.05
C LYS A 8 2.17 6.76 -18.88
N SER A 9 1.19 6.10 -18.25
CA SER A 9 0.18 5.28 -18.90
C SER A 9 -1.24 5.79 -18.60
N GLY A 10 -2.22 4.90 -18.39
CA GLY A 10 -3.57 5.28 -18.01
C GLY A 10 -3.67 5.95 -16.64
N ILE A 11 -4.82 6.55 -16.36
CA ILE A 11 -5.20 7.02 -15.03
C ILE A 11 -6.56 6.40 -14.68
N PRO A 12 -6.67 5.55 -13.64
CA PRO A 12 -5.57 5.08 -12.79
C PRO A 12 -4.53 4.26 -13.57
N THR A 13 -3.28 4.22 -13.10
CA THR A 13 -2.19 3.50 -13.77
C THR A 13 -2.54 2.02 -13.97
N ASP A 14 -2.24 1.50 -15.16
CA ASP A 14 -2.44 0.11 -15.57
C ASP A 14 -1.12 -0.70 -15.57
N ILE A 15 0.02 -0.03 -15.41
CA ILE A 15 1.34 -0.67 -15.38
C ILE A 15 1.95 -0.68 -13.97
N GLY A 16 1.48 0.18 -13.06
CA GLY A 16 2.01 0.27 -11.70
C GLY A 16 1.62 -0.88 -10.77
N SER A 17 2.31 -0.98 -9.63
CA SER A 17 2.05 -2.01 -8.60
C SER A 17 0.61 -2.05 -8.10
N THR A 18 -0.06 -0.89 -8.01
CA THR A 18 -1.47 -0.79 -7.63
C THR A 18 -2.40 -1.57 -8.57
N ALA A 19 -2.05 -1.71 -9.86
CA ALA A 19 -2.87 -2.42 -10.84
C ALA A 19 -2.96 -3.93 -10.59
N HIS A 20 -2.04 -4.50 -9.82
CA HIS A 20 -1.91 -5.93 -9.58
C HIS A 20 -1.70 -6.31 -8.11
N ALA A 21 -1.91 -5.36 -7.19
CA ALA A 21 -1.89 -5.64 -5.76
C ALA A 21 -2.99 -6.65 -5.38
N SER A 22 -2.69 -7.53 -4.42
CA SER A 22 -3.67 -8.45 -3.84
C SER A 22 -4.53 -7.81 -2.75
N ASP A 23 -4.24 -6.56 -2.38
CA ASP A 23 -5.04 -5.68 -1.51
C ASP A 23 -5.27 -6.13 -0.06
N PHE A 24 -4.48 -7.07 0.46
CA PHE A 24 -4.54 -7.47 1.87
C PHE A 24 -4.04 -6.35 2.79
N CYS A 25 -4.78 -6.07 3.85
CA CYS A 25 -4.37 -5.15 4.91
C CYS A 25 -4.27 -5.92 6.23
N TYR A 26 -3.06 -6.13 6.73
CA TYR A 26 -2.79 -6.63 8.09
C TYR A 26 -2.37 -5.47 8.99
N THR A 27 -2.96 -5.34 10.17
CA THR A 27 -2.78 -4.12 10.98
C THR A 27 -1.48 -4.08 11.77
N THR A 28 -0.88 -5.23 12.05
CA THR A 28 0.19 -5.36 13.04
C THR A 28 1.57 -5.51 12.39
N SER A 29 2.46 -4.55 12.68
CA SER A 29 3.89 -4.58 12.39
C SER A 29 4.71 -4.45 13.70
N HIS A 30 6.04 -4.41 13.58
CA HIS A 30 6.97 -4.18 14.69
C HIS A 30 7.33 -2.72 14.95
N ASP A 31 6.71 -1.79 14.23
CA ASP A 31 6.91 -0.36 14.38
C ASP A 31 5.57 0.38 14.43
N PHE A 32 5.54 1.46 15.21
CA PHE A 32 4.33 2.26 15.42
C PHE A 32 3.82 2.90 14.14
N LEU A 33 4.73 3.39 13.28
CA LEU A 33 4.36 4.12 12.08
C LEU A 33 3.57 3.23 11.12
N SER A 34 4.04 2.03 10.84
CA SER A 34 3.35 1.07 9.97
C SER A 34 1.96 0.71 10.51
N CYS A 35 1.86 0.38 11.81
CA CYS A 35 0.57 0.11 12.44
C CYS A 35 -0.40 1.29 12.30
N TRP A 36 0.08 2.50 12.61
CA TRP A 36 -0.72 3.72 12.51
C TRP A 36 -1.15 4.01 11.07
N THR A 37 -0.24 3.90 10.09
CA THR A 37 -0.58 4.12 8.68
C THR A 37 -1.62 3.11 8.19
N THR A 38 -1.50 1.84 8.56
CA THR A 38 -2.48 0.83 8.16
C THR A 38 -3.85 1.10 8.79
N LEU A 39 -3.91 1.44 10.09
CA LEU A 39 -5.18 1.77 10.74
C LEU A 39 -5.84 3.02 10.14
N TYR A 40 -5.03 4.04 9.82
CA TYR A 40 -5.50 5.23 9.10
C TYR A 40 -6.06 4.88 7.71
N SER A 41 -5.35 4.07 6.93
CA SER A 41 -5.80 3.63 5.61
C SER A 41 -7.08 2.80 5.68
N ILE A 42 -7.21 1.91 6.67
CA ILE A 42 -8.42 1.12 6.89
C ILE A 42 -9.61 2.03 7.17
N ASP A 43 -9.48 2.98 8.10
CA ASP A 43 -10.53 3.95 8.42
C ASP A 43 -10.91 4.80 7.20
N PHE A 44 -9.91 5.25 6.43
CA PHE A 44 -10.11 5.98 5.18
C PHE A 44 -10.93 5.16 4.16
N TYR A 45 -10.53 3.93 3.86
CA TYR A 45 -11.24 3.08 2.90
C TYR A 45 -12.62 2.68 3.42
N GLU A 46 -12.78 2.41 4.72
CA GLU A 46 -14.08 2.07 5.32
C GLU A 46 -15.07 3.23 5.23
N LYS A 47 -14.64 4.47 5.49
CA LYS A 47 -15.48 5.68 5.32
C LYS A 47 -15.95 5.88 3.89
N MET A 48 -15.18 5.41 2.91
CA MET A 48 -15.57 5.41 1.50
C MET A 48 -16.45 4.22 1.10
N GLY A 49 -16.69 3.27 2.01
CA GLY A 49 -17.37 2.00 1.70
C GLY A 49 -16.51 1.07 0.83
N HIS A 50 -15.18 1.17 0.93
CA HIS A 50 -14.21 0.44 0.10
C HIS A 50 -13.29 -0.49 0.91
N TYR A 51 -13.77 -1.00 2.03
CA TYR A 51 -13.02 -1.95 2.86
C TYR A 51 -13.91 -3.11 3.30
N ALA A 52 -13.46 -4.34 3.04
CA ALA A 52 -14.07 -5.56 3.53
C ALA A 52 -13.30 -6.06 4.76
N ARG A 53 -13.86 -5.83 5.94
CA ARG A 53 -13.32 -6.30 7.22
C ARG A 53 -13.67 -7.76 7.46
N ILE A 54 -12.84 -8.63 6.91
CA ILE A 54 -13.04 -10.09 6.97
C ILE A 54 -12.11 -10.80 7.96
N GLY A 55 -11.20 -10.05 8.58
CA GLY A 55 -10.17 -10.53 9.47
C GLY A 55 -8.97 -11.14 8.77
N GLY A 56 -7.91 -11.38 9.54
CA GLY A 56 -6.61 -11.85 9.06
C GLY A 56 -6.04 -12.89 10.00
N LEU A 57 -5.42 -13.90 9.41
CA LEU A 57 -4.95 -15.10 10.10
C LEU A 57 -3.49 -15.36 9.75
N GLU A 58 -2.62 -15.32 10.77
CA GLU A 58 -1.26 -15.84 10.69
C GLU A 58 -1.17 -17.16 11.48
N VAL A 59 -0.55 -18.19 10.92
CA VAL A 59 -0.41 -19.51 11.59
C VAL A 59 1.06 -19.89 11.78
N ALA A 60 1.32 -20.68 12.82
CA ALA A 60 2.57 -21.40 13.04
C ALA A 60 2.31 -22.91 12.91
N ARG A 61 3.13 -23.60 12.12
CA ARG A 61 3.03 -25.06 11.97
C ARG A 61 3.61 -25.78 13.18
N VAL A 62 3.15 -27.00 13.43
CA VAL A 62 3.76 -27.89 14.41
C VAL A 62 5.25 -28.06 14.11
N GLY A 63 6.10 -27.81 15.12
CA GLY A 63 7.55 -27.87 15.01
C GLY A 63 8.22 -26.59 14.48
N ASP A 64 7.45 -25.55 14.16
CA ASP A 64 7.98 -24.22 13.80
C ASP A 64 7.87 -23.25 14.99
N ASP A 65 8.65 -23.53 16.03
CA ASP A 65 8.68 -22.73 17.25
C ASP A 65 9.18 -21.31 16.98
N SER A 66 10.05 -21.14 15.99
CA SER A 66 10.55 -19.83 15.56
C SER A 66 9.41 -18.93 15.08
N ARG A 67 8.49 -19.47 14.27
CA ARG A 67 7.30 -18.76 13.82
C ARG A 67 6.33 -18.48 14.96
N MET A 68 6.21 -19.38 15.93
CA MET A 68 5.34 -19.16 17.08
C MET A 68 5.89 -18.05 17.99
N GLU A 69 7.20 -18.00 18.23
CA GLU A 69 7.84 -16.91 18.98
C GLU A 69 7.71 -15.57 18.24
N GLU A 70 7.85 -15.57 16.92
CA GLU A 70 7.58 -14.40 16.08
C GLU A 70 6.15 -13.87 16.26
N ILE A 71 5.16 -14.77 16.23
CA ILE A 71 3.75 -14.42 16.44
C ILE A 71 3.55 -13.83 17.85
N LYS A 72 4.13 -14.43 18.89
CA LYS A 72 4.08 -13.87 20.26
C LYS A 72 4.69 -12.47 20.33
N ARG A 73 5.82 -12.24 19.63
CA ARG A 73 6.44 -10.91 19.53
C ARG A 73 5.55 -9.90 18.81
N LYS A 74 4.88 -10.30 17.73
CA LYS A 74 3.88 -9.46 17.04
C LYS A 74 2.72 -9.10 17.97
N ILE A 75 2.26 -10.01 18.82
CA ILE A 75 1.21 -9.72 19.81
C ILE A 75 1.66 -8.71 20.87
N ALA A 76 2.94 -8.73 21.27
CA ALA A 76 3.48 -7.66 22.12
C ALA A 76 3.46 -6.30 21.38
N SER A 77 3.76 -6.29 20.08
CA SER A 77 3.70 -5.08 19.24
C SER A 77 2.26 -4.59 19.07
N ALA A 78 1.30 -5.50 18.87
CA ALA A 78 -0.12 -5.20 18.80
C ALA A 78 -0.61 -4.46 20.05
N LYS A 79 -0.25 -4.97 21.24
CA LYS A 79 -0.57 -4.33 22.52
C LYS A 79 0.08 -2.95 22.65
N ALA A 80 1.33 -2.80 22.23
CA ALA A 80 2.06 -1.54 22.31
C ALA A 80 1.50 -0.47 21.36
N PHE A 81 1.03 -0.87 20.18
CA PHE A 81 0.64 0.05 19.10
C PHE A 81 -0.87 0.12 18.87
N GLY A 82 -1.67 -0.60 19.65
CA GLY A 82 -3.14 -0.44 19.71
C GLY A 82 -3.91 -1.23 18.66
N THR A 83 -3.33 -2.26 18.03
CA THR A 83 -4.08 -3.16 17.14
C THR A 83 -4.81 -4.23 17.94
N ARG A 84 -5.88 -4.81 17.37
CA ARG A 84 -6.72 -5.80 18.07
C ARG A 84 -6.28 -7.24 17.85
N ALA A 85 -5.07 -7.45 17.34
CA ALA A 85 -4.55 -8.78 17.08
C ALA A 85 -4.35 -9.57 18.40
N ARG A 86 -4.72 -10.85 18.40
CA ARG A 86 -4.62 -11.73 19.57
C ARG A 86 -4.14 -13.13 19.19
N LEU A 87 -3.52 -13.82 20.14
CA LEU A 87 -3.20 -15.25 20.00
C LEU A 87 -4.48 -16.07 19.90
N ILE A 88 -4.43 -17.13 19.09
CA ILE A 88 -5.50 -18.12 18.97
C ILE A 88 -4.93 -19.54 18.90
N GLU A 89 -5.72 -20.47 19.45
CA GLU A 89 -5.41 -21.90 19.49
C GLU A 89 -5.83 -22.61 18.18
N PRO A 90 -5.25 -23.78 17.87
CA PRO A 90 -5.57 -24.53 16.64
C PRO A 90 -7.07 -24.76 16.39
N ALA A 91 -7.86 -25.04 17.42
CA ALA A 91 -9.30 -25.23 17.29
C ALA A 91 -10.03 -23.96 16.78
N GLU A 92 -9.65 -22.78 17.28
CA GLU A 92 -10.22 -21.51 16.80
C GLU A 92 -9.73 -21.19 15.38
N ILE A 93 -8.48 -21.54 15.04
CA ILE A 93 -7.96 -21.42 13.67
C ILE A 93 -8.81 -22.25 12.71
N LYS A 94 -9.15 -23.49 13.08
CA LYS A 94 -10.00 -24.40 12.30
C LYS A 94 -11.43 -23.87 12.15
N GLU A 95 -11.99 -23.26 13.20
CA GLU A 95 -13.31 -22.62 13.14
C GLU A 95 -13.33 -21.47 12.12
N LYS A 96 -12.29 -20.60 12.13
CA LYS A 96 -12.20 -19.43 11.24
C LYS A 96 -11.83 -19.79 9.80
N PHE A 97 -10.98 -20.79 9.63
CA PHE A 97 -10.55 -21.26 8.31
C PHE A 97 -10.71 -22.78 8.18
N PRO A 98 -11.93 -23.28 7.88
CA PRO A 98 -12.24 -24.70 7.87
C PRO A 98 -11.42 -25.56 6.89
N LEU A 99 -10.76 -24.95 5.91
CA LEU A 99 -9.90 -25.66 4.94
C LEU A 99 -8.54 -26.05 5.53
N ILE A 100 -8.15 -25.51 6.68
CA ILE A 100 -6.87 -25.85 7.30
C ILE A 100 -6.89 -27.24 7.92
N GLU A 101 -5.77 -27.95 7.85
CA GLU A 101 -5.57 -29.16 8.65
C GLU A 101 -5.16 -28.76 10.08
N GLU A 102 -6.04 -28.98 11.06
CA GLU A 102 -5.77 -28.58 12.45
C GLU A 102 -4.52 -29.25 13.03
N ALA A 103 -4.30 -30.53 12.68
CA ALA A 103 -3.20 -31.34 13.20
C ALA A 103 -1.79 -30.83 12.80
N ILE A 104 -1.68 -29.95 11.81
CA ILE A 104 -0.39 -29.39 11.37
C ILE A 104 -0.11 -27.99 11.92
N VAL A 105 -1.02 -27.41 12.72
CA VAL A 105 -0.92 -26.06 13.27
C VAL A 105 -0.79 -26.11 14.78
N GLN A 106 0.17 -25.37 15.34
CA GLN A 106 0.39 -25.30 16.79
C GLN A 106 -0.13 -24.02 17.45
N GLY A 107 -0.58 -23.06 16.65
CA GLY A 107 -1.14 -21.80 17.12
C GLY A 107 -1.06 -20.72 16.07
N GLY A 108 -1.54 -19.52 16.40
CA GLY A 108 -1.58 -18.42 15.45
C GLY A 108 -1.97 -17.09 16.05
N LEU A 109 -2.14 -16.11 15.17
CA LEU A 109 -2.65 -14.78 15.46
C LEU A 109 -3.91 -14.52 14.63
N TRP A 110 -4.93 -13.99 15.29
CA TRP A 110 -6.13 -13.46 14.66
C TRP A 110 -6.16 -11.94 14.79
N ASP A 111 -6.31 -11.27 13.65
CA ASP A 111 -6.55 -9.84 13.56
C ASP A 111 -7.99 -9.61 13.06
N PRO A 112 -8.91 -9.10 13.91
CA PRO A 112 -10.29 -8.84 13.50
C PRO A 112 -10.45 -7.60 12.60
N ASP A 113 -9.43 -6.73 12.51
CA ASP A 113 -9.45 -5.52 11.68
C ASP A 113 -8.84 -5.74 10.30
N ALA A 114 -8.03 -6.78 10.14
CA ALA A 114 -7.46 -7.14 8.85
C ALA A 114 -8.56 -7.44 7.82
N GLY A 115 -8.20 -7.34 6.54
CA GLY A 115 -9.16 -7.42 5.46
C GLY A 115 -8.61 -7.02 4.11
N LEU A 116 -9.50 -6.52 3.26
CA LEU A 116 -9.23 -6.24 1.86
C LEU A 116 -9.81 -4.87 1.46
N VAL A 117 -9.09 -4.14 0.62
CA VAL A 117 -9.69 -3.03 -0.13
C VAL A 117 -10.61 -3.62 -1.22
N THR A 118 -11.85 -3.14 -1.30
CA THR A 118 -12.84 -3.65 -2.28
C THR A 118 -13.70 -2.52 -2.90
N PRO A 119 -13.85 -2.42 -4.23
CA PRO A 119 -13.18 -3.22 -5.26
C PRO A 119 -11.66 -3.00 -5.24
N ARG A 120 -10.90 -3.73 -6.08
CA ARG A 120 -9.43 -3.65 -6.07
C ARG A 120 -8.91 -2.21 -6.03
N SER A 121 -7.80 -1.99 -5.34
CA SER A 121 -7.25 -0.68 -5.03
C SER A 121 -7.06 0.22 -6.25
N GLN A 122 -6.74 -0.34 -7.43
CA GLN A 122 -6.69 0.39 -8.69
C GLN A 122 -8.01 1.11 -9.02
N THR A 123 -9.15 0.44 -8.84
CA THR A 123 -10.47 1.04 -9.06
C THR A 123 -10.75 2.14 -8.04
N VAL A 124 -10.37 1.94 -6.78
CA VAL A 124 -10.53 2.96 -5.74
C VAL A 124 -9.65 4.19 -6.02
N ALA A 125 -8.41 3.98 -6.48
CA ALA A 125 -7.51 5.05 -6.89
C ALA A 125 -8.10 5.88 -8.04
N GLY A 126 -8.70 5.23 -9.04
CA GLY A 126 -9.41 5.94 -10.13
C GLY A 126 -10.52 6.84 -9.60
N LYS A 127 -11.38 6.32 -8.71
CA LYS A 127 -12.44 7.12 -8.07
C LYS A 127 -11.90 8.32 -7.29
N LEU A 128 -10.75 8.18 -6.62
CA LEU A 128 -10.11 9.28 -5.89
C LEU A 128 -9.62 10.38 -6.84
N VAL A 129 -9.06 9.99 -7.99
CA VAL A 129 -8.68 10.95 -9.04
C VAL A 129 -9.92 11.66 -9.57
N ASP A 130 -10.96 10.93 -9.95
CA ASP A 130 -12.21 11.51 -10.47
C ASP A 130 -12.82 12.52 -9.49
N GLN A 131 -12.83 12.19 -8.19
CA GLN A 131 -13.30 13.09 -7.13
C GLN A 131 -12.43 14.36 -7.01
N ALA A 132 -11.10 14.21 -7.09
CA ALA A 132 -10.18 15.33 -7.02
C ALA A 132 -10.33 16.26 -8.24
N GLU A 133 -10.51 15.70 -9.44
CA GLU A 133 -10.79 16.49 -10.66
C GLU A 133 -12.15 17.18 -10.58
N ALA A 134 -13.20 16.48 -10.14
CA ALA A 134 -14.53 17.05 -9.95
C ALA A 134 -14.56 18.20 -8.93
N SER A 135 -13.63 18.19 -7.96
CA SER A 135 -13.46 19.30 -7.01
C SER A 135 -12.81 20.55 -7.62
N GLY A 136 -12.30 20.45 -8.85
CA GLY A 136 -11.58 21.53 -9.55
C GLY A 136 -10.15 21.76 -9.07
N LYS A 137 -9.65 20.94 -8.13
CA LYS A 137 -8.31 21.08 -7.54
C LYS A 137 -7.22 20.32 -8.28
N LEU A 138 -7.60 19.29 -9.05
CA LEU A 138 -6.69 18.44 -9.81
C LEU A 138 -6.95 18.58 -11.30
N LYS A 139 -5.87 18.66 -12.08
CA LYS A 139 -5.86 18.36 -13.51
C LYS A 139 -4.96 17.14 -13.71
N SER A 140 -5.49 16.05 -14.24
CA SER A 140 -4.71 14.85 -14.49
C SER A 140 -4.42 14.65 -15.98
N PHE A 141 -3.22 14.15 -16.31
CA PHE A 141 -2.82 13.86 -17.67
C PHE A 141 -2.23 12.45 -17.78
N ALA A 142 -3.03 11.54 -18.34
CA ALA A 142 -2.58 10.21 -18.74
C ALA A 142 -1.64 10.31 -19.95
N ASN A 143 -0.89 9.22 -20.20
CA ASN A 143 0.06 9.09 -21.32
C ASN A 143 1.04 10.27 -21.40
N THR A 144 1.48 10.76 -20.24
CA THR A 144 2.30 11.95 -20.09
C THR A 144 3.52 11.61 -19.23
N SER A 145 4.60 11.20 -19.89
CA SER A 145 5.83 10.81 -19.18
C SER A 145 6.62 12.02 -18.72
N ALA A 146 7.02 12.06 -17.44
CA ALA A 146 8.10 12.93 -17.00
C ALA A 146 9.42 12.53 -17.70
N ARG A 147 10.08 13.49 -18.35
CA ARG A 147 11.33 13.30 -19.12
C ARG A 147 12.54 13.89 -18.41
N SER A 148 12.36 15.02 -17.74
CA SER A 148 13.36 15.63 -16.87
C SER A 148 12.70 16.55 -15.86
N LEU A 149 13.39 16.83 -14.76
CA LEU A 149 12.99 17.84 -13.79
C LEU A 149 13.72 19.15 -14.09
N VAL A 150 13.02 20.28 -13.98
CA VAL A 150 13.61 21.61 -14.21
C VAL A 150 14.04 22.17 -12.85
N VAL A 151 15.34 22.46 -12.70
CA VAL A 151 15.89 23.07 -11.49
C VAL A 151 16.51 24.41 -11.84
N LYS A 152 16.12 25.46 -11.13
CA LYS A 152 16.66 26.83 -11.25
C LYS A 152 17.16 27.27 -9.88
N ASP A 153 18.40 27.75 -9.81
CA ASP A 153 19.03 28.23 -8.57
C ASP A 153 18.91 27.25 -7.39
N GLY A 154 19.09 25.95 -7.68
CA GLY A 154 18.99 24.88 -6.69
C GLY A 154 17.56 24.55 -6.21
N ARG A 155 16.53 25.09 -6.86
CA ARG A 155 15.12 24.82 -6.55
C ARG A 155 14.39 24.22 -7.73
N ILE A 156 13.49 23.27 -7.45
CA ILE A 156 12.59 22.74 -8.47
C ILE A 156 11.73 23.87 -9.04
N SER A 157 11.52 23.87 -10.35
CA SER A 157 10.69 24.84 -11.06
C SER A 157 9.74 24.22 -12.09
N GLY A 158 9.72 22.90 -12.22
CA GLY A 158 8.79 22.21 -13.11
C GLY A 158 9.24 20.84 -13.58
N VAL A 159 8.45 20.27 -14.48
CA VAL A 159 8.66 18.95 -15.09
C VAL A 159 8.53 19.08 -16.60
N VAL A 160 9.56 18.64 -17.33
CA VAL A 160 9.46 18.48 -18.79
C VAL A 160 8.76 17.17 -19.08
N THR A 161 7.73 17.21 -19.92
CA THR A 161 6.99 16.02 -20.36
C THR A 161 7.07 15.87 -21.88
N ASP A 162 6.55 14.76 -22.40
CA ASP A 162 6.31 14.56 -23.83
C ASP A 162 5.27 15.51 -24.43
N ARG A 163 4.50 16.23 -23.61
CA ARG A 163 3.43 17.14 -24.05
C ARG A 163 3.72 18.61 -23.75
N GLY A 164 4.95 18.93 -23.35
CA GLY A 164 5.36 20.27 -22.96
C GLY A 164 5.91 20.31 -21.53
N THR A 165 6.22 21.52 -21.05
CA THR A 165 6.71 21.72 -19.69
C THR A 165 5.57 22.16 -18.78
N ILE A 166 5.48 21.54 -17.61
CA ILE A 166 4.60 21.95 -16.52
C ILE A 166 5.45 22.72 -15.53
N GLU A 167 5.23 24.02 -15.38
CA GLU A 167 5.87 24.82 -14.33
C GLU A 167 5.25 24.49 -12.97
N ALA A 168 6.08 24.31 -11.95
CA ALA A 168 5.62 23.95 -10.62
C ALA A 168 6.62 24.38 -9.53
N ASP A 169 6.10 24.96 -8.45
CA ASP A 169 6.90 25.32 -7.26
C ASP A 169 7.32 24.10 -6.45
N TYR A 170 6.55 23.01 -6.55
CA TYR A 170 6.78 21.75 -5.86
C TYR A 170 6.51 20.58 -6.82
N VAL A 171 7.35 19.55 -6.75
CA VAL A 171 7.15 18.28 -7.45
C VAL A 171 7.23 17.15 -6.43
N VAL A 172 6.19 16.32 -6.38
CA VAL A 172 6.13 15.15 -5.49
C VAL A 172 6.25 13.89 -6.33
N VAL A 173 7.27 13.07 -6.07
CA VAL A 173 7.52 11.84 -6.83
C VAL A 173 6.72 10.69 -6.21
N CYS A 174 5.60 10.35 -6.83
CA CYS A 174 4.73 9.21 -6.45
C CYS A 174 4.83 8.04 -7.45
N ALA A 175 5.98 7.87 -8.11
CA ALA A 175 6.14 6.96 -9.25
C ALA A 175 6.46 5.49 -8.88
N GLY A 176 6.14 5.06 -7.65
CA GLY A 176 6.35 3.68 -7.19
C GLY A 176 7.75 3.14 -7.49
N ILE A 177 7.82 1.97 -8.14
CA ILE A 177 9.08 1.31 -8.51
C ILE A 177 9.98 2.11 -9.47
N TRP A 178 9.42 3.11 -10.18
CA TRP A 178 10.18 4.02 -11.05
C TRP A 178 10.71 5.25 -10.31
N GLY A 179 10.40 5.42 -9.01
CA GLY A 179 10.79 6.60 -8.23
C GLY A 179 12.30 6.89 -8.29
N ARG A 180 13.14 5.84 -8.28
CA ARG A 180 14.59 5.98 -8.43
C ARG A 180 15.00 6.63 -9.75
N LEU A 181 14.39 6.22 -10.87
CA LEU A 181 14.68 6.78 -12.19
C LEU A 181 14.31 8.27 -12.28
N ILE A 182 13.27 8.70 -11.55
CA ILE A 182 12.89 10.12 -11.50
C ILE A 182 13.86 10.91 -10.61
N ALA A 183 14.28 10.36 -9.47
CA ALA A 183 15.26 10.99 -8.58
C ALA A 183 16.63 11.19 -9.27
N GLU A 184 17.06 10.21 -10.06
CA GLU A 184 18.31 10.28 -10.83
C GLU A 184 18.33 11.44 -11.84
N MET A 185 17.16 11.95 -12.28
CA MET A 185 17.08 13.13 -13.16
C MET A 185 17.64 14.41 -12.54
N VAL A 186 17.77 14.46 -11.21
CA VAL A 186 18.39 15.56 -10.45
C VAL A 186 19.65 15.13 -9.71
N GLY A 187 20.21 13.97 -10.05
CA GLY A 187 21.44 13.45 -9.47
C GLY A 187 21.28 12.81 -8.09
N GLU A 188 20.04 12.53 -7.66
CA GLU A 188 19.76 11.90 -6.37
C GLU A 188 19.64 10.37 -6.52
N ASP A 189 20.19 9.62 -5.57
CA ASP A 189 20.04 8.17 -5.50
C ASP A 189 18.97 7.80 -4.47
N LEU A 190 17.75 7.51 -4.95
CA LEU A 190 16.67 7.02 -4.11
C LEU A 190 16.86 5.52 -3.83
N PRO A 191 17.01 5.10 -2.56
CA PRO A 191 17.37 3.72 -2.19
C PRO A 191 16.17 2.76 -2.25
N VAL A 192 15.57 2.61 -3.43
CA VAL A 192 14.50 1.65 -3.75
C VAL A 192 14.94 0.74 -4.88
N MET A 193 14.57 -0.53 -4.78
CA MET A 193 14.88 -1.57 -5.76
C MET A 193 13.60 -2.33 -6.14
N PRO A 194 13.26 -2.42 -7.43
CA PRO A 194 12.16 -3.27 -7.90
C PRO A 194 12.48 -4.75 -7.67
N ILE A 195 11.50 -5.52 -7.19
CA ILE A 195 11.60 -6.96 -6.98
C ILE A 195 10.33 -7.61 -7.49
N ASP A 196 10.46 -8.74 -8.18
CA ASP A 196 9.32 -9.54 -8.61
C ASP A 196 8.75 -10.33 -7.43
N HIS A 197 7.41 -10.31 -7.28
CA HIS A 197 6.69 -11.08 -6.29
C HIS A 197 5.65 -11.98 -6.98
N PRO A 198 5.79 -13.32 -6.90
CA PRO A 198 4.85 -14.22 -7.57
C PRO A 198 3.49 -14.20 -6.88
N LEU A 199 2.43 -13.96 -7.67
CA LEU A 199 1.04 -14.07 -7.25
C LEU A 199 0.32 -15.03 -8.22
N THR A 200 -0.25 -16.09 -7.68
CA THR A 200 -1.07 -17.06 -8.44
C THR A 200 -2.54 -16.80 -8.16
N PHE A 201 -3.34 -16.72 -9.23
CA PHE A 201 -4.80 -16.60 -9.19
C PHE A 201 -5.48 -17.96 -9.34
#